data_AF-A0A0S7YZZ6-F1
#
_entry.id   AF-A0A0S7YZZ6-F1
#
_cell.length_a   1.000
_cell.length_b   1.000
_cell.length_c   1.000
_cell.angle_alpha   90.00
_cell.angle_beta   90.00
_cell.angle_gamma   90.00
#
_symmetry.space_group_name_H-M   'P 1'
#
loop_
_entity.id
_entity.type
_entity.pdbx_description
1 polymer ?
#
loop_
_entity_poly.entity_id
_entity_poly.type
_entity_poly.pdbx_seq_one_letter_code
_entity_poly.pdbx_strand_id
1 'polypeptide(L)'
;MNGFPVKEIFDIQRIISSMGNPLVISVMIERDNKLEHRNILLGNRPRLPSLYVWGRDAHENILTPLFGIVITRLDPSRKRNYLVTRIVNGSVASTAGISEGDVIKIKSVKYDEKYEVFSLSIDLKSKRFGYLNKSMVLYSYNEINTFI
;
A
#
# COMPACT_ATOMS: atom_id res chain seq x y z
N MET A 1 11.06 -10.55 17.13
CA MET A 1 11.24 -9.12 17.45
C MET A 1 11.41 -8.98 18.96
N ASN A 2 12.52 -8.41 19.44
CA ASN A 2 12.84 -8.34 20.89
C ASN A 2 12.59 -9.67 21.65
N GLY A 3 12.98 -10.80 21.05
CA GLY A 3 12.75 -12.14 21.62
C GLY A 3 11.35 -12.74 21.44
N PHE A 4 10.35 -11.96 21.01
CA PHE A 4 9.02 -12.48 20.69
C PHE A 4 8.96 -13.07 19.27
N PRO A 5 8.39 -14.27 19.09
CA PRO A 5 8.13 -14.81 17.77
C PRO A 5 7.04 -13.99 17.08
N VAL A 6 7.25 -13.74 15.79
CA VAL A 6 6.35 -12.98 14.93
C VAL A 6 6.02 -13.87 13.75
N LYS A 7 4.73 -14.13 13.50
CA LYS A 7 4.29 -14.95 12.36
C LYS A 7 3.53 -14.11 11.34
N GLU A 8 2.78 -13.13 11.81
CA GLU A 8 1.94 -12.29 10.96
C GLU A 8 2.26 -10.80 11.14
N ILE A 9 1.88 -9.98 10.15
CA ILE A 9 2.03 -8.52 10.22
C ILE A 9 1.31 -7.95 11.46
N PHE A 10 0.15 -8.54 11.79
CA PHE A 10 -0.62 -8.15 12.97
C PHE A 10 0.14 -8.32 14.28
N ASP A 11 1.00 -9.34 14.41
CA ASP A 11 1.82 -9.56 15.61
C ASP A 11 2.77 -8.37 15.83
N ILE A 12 3.42 -7.92 14.75
CA ILE A 12 4.33 -6.77 14.77
C ILE A 12 3.56 -5.50 15.17
N GLN A 13 2.42 -5.25 14.54
CA GLN A 13 1.61 -4.07 14.82
C GLN A 13 1.17 -4.01 16.28
N ARG A 14 0.72 -5.14 16.84
CA ARG A 14 0.31 -5.24 18.24
C ARG A 14 1.48 -4.94 19.18
N ILE A 15 2.64 -5.55 18.94
CA ILE A 15 3.84 -5.39 19.77
C ILE A 15 4.34 -3.93 19.73
N ILE A 16 4.40 -3.31 18.54
CA ILE A 16 4.85 -1.92 18.39
C ILE A 16 3.86 -0.94 19.00
N SER A 17 2.55 -1.17 18.86
CA SER A 17 1.52 -0.24 19.34
C SER A 17 1.50 -0.11 20.87
N SER A 18 1.97 -1.13 21.59
CA SER A 18 2.10 -1.10 23.05
C SER A 18 3.41 -0.48 23.55
N MET A 19 4.35 -0.14 22.66
CA MET A 19 5.64 0.44 23.02
C MET A 19 5.56 1.96 23.08
N GLY A 20 6.24 2.57 24.05
CA GLY A 20 6.49 4.01 24.04
C GLY A 20 7.47 4.38 22.93
N ASN A 21 7.26 5.53 22.29
CA ASN A 21 8.16 6.10 21.29
C ASN A 21 8.81 7.39 21.82
N PRO A 22 10.07 7.70 21.44
CA PRO A 22 10.95 6.92 20.56
C PRO A 22 11.64 5.75 21.28
N LEU A 23 11.85 4.62 20.58
CA LEU A 23 12.49 3.42 21.13
C LEU A 23 13.29 2.66 20.07
N VAL A 24 14.49 2.18 20.41
CA VAL A 24 15.25 1.28 19.53
C VAL A 24 14.82 -0.16 19.78
N ILE A 25 14.45 -0.86 18.72
CA ILE A 25 14.07 -2.28 18.74
C ILE A 25 15.04 -3.11 17.90
N SER A 26 15.24 -4.36 18.30
CA SER A 26 16.02 -5.32 17.51
C SER A 26 15.08 -6.28 16.78
N VAL A 27 15.26 -6.35 15.47
CA VAL A 27 14.53 -7.27 14.59
C VAL A 27 15.49 -8.28 13.97
N MET A 28 15.02 -9.51 13.88
CA MET A 28 15.66 -10.57 13.12
C MET A 28 14.81 -10.78 11.88
N ILE A 29 15.40 -10.61 10.71
CA ILE A 29 14.72 -10.68 9.42
C ILE A 29 15.37 -11.82 8.63
N GLU A 30 14.55 -12.69 8.05
CA GLU A 30 15.03 -13.65 7.07
C GLU A 30 14.85 -13.07 5.66
N ARG A 31 15.94 -12.95 4.91
CA ARG A 31 15.95 -12.53 3.51
C ARG A 31 16.90 -13.42 2.73
N ASP A 32 16.44 -13.99 1.62
CA ASP A 32 17.24 -14.88 0.76
C ASP A 32 17.90 -16.04 1.54
N ASN A 33 17.13 -16.69 2.44
CA ASN A 33 17.58 -17.74 3.38
C ASN A 33 18.74 -17.32 4.30
N LYS A 34 18.93 -16.02 4.53
CA LYS A 34 19.90 -15.49 5.50
C LYS A 34 19.17 -14.76 6.61
N LEU A 35 19.54 -15.08 7.85
CA LEU A 35 19.08 -14.36 9.03
C LEU A 35 19.96 -13.13 9.24
N GLU A 36 19.34 -11.95 9.22
CA GLU A 36 19.98 -10.68 9.49
C GLU A 36 19.44 -10.04 10.77
N HIS A 37 20.33 -9.55 11.62
CA HIS A 37 19.98 -8.71 12.76
C HIS A 37 20.03 -7.24 12.37
N ARG A 38 18.94 -6.52 12.62
CA ARG A 38 18.88 -5.07 12.40
C ARG A 38 18.28 -4.35 13.59
N ASN A 39 18.81 -3.18 13.88
CA ASN A 39 18.26 -2.27 14.88
C ASN A 39 17.43 -1.20 14.16
N ILE A 40 16.21 -0.98 14.63
CA ILE A 40 15.27 -0.01 14.06
C ILE A 40 14.91 0.99 15.15
N LEU A 41 15.00 2.28 14.84
CA LEU A 41 14.50 3.35 15.70
C LEU A 41 13.01 3.56 15.41
N LEU A 42 12.16 3.27 16.39
CA LEU A 42 10.74 3.64 16.34
C LEU A 42 10.62 5.14 16.61
N GLY A 43 9.93 5.82 15.70
CA GLY A 43 9.61 7.24 15.81
C GLY A 43 8.14 7.47 16.16
N ASN A 44 7.78 8.74 16.31
CA ASN A 44 6.38 9.12 16.51
C ASN A 44 5.55 8.84 15.25
N ARG A 45 4.34 8.30 15.43
CA ARG A 45 3.39 8.13 14.32
C ARG A 45 3.04 9.51 13.76
N PRO A 46 3.24 9.76 12.45
CA PRO A 46 2.85 11.01 11.83
C PRO A 46 1.34 11.24 12.00
N ARG A 47 0.93 12.50 12.16
CA ARG A 47 -0.50 12.89 12.23
C ARG A 47 -1.28 12.36 11.00
N LEU A 48 -0.64 12.41 9.84
CA LEU A 48 -1.19 11.96 8.57
C LEU A 48 -0.22 10.96 7.93
N PRO A 49 -0.38 9.66 8.20
CA PRO A 49 0.55 8.65 7.70
C PRO A 49 0.53 8.54 6.16
N SER A 50 -0.63 8.77 5.54
CA SER A 50 -0.81 8.80 4.08
C SER A 50 0.09 9.84 3.41
N LEU A 51 0.11 11.06 3.95
CA LEU A 51 0.98 12.14 3.46
C LEU A 51 2.47 11.85 3.73
N TYR A 52 2.76 11.22 4.86
CA TYR A 52 4.13 10.83 5.22
C TYR A 52 4.72 9.81 4.23
N VAL A 53 3.92 8.81 3.83
CA VAL A 53 4.31 7.78 2.84
C VAL A 53 4.41 8.39 1.45
N TRP A 54 3.45 9.24 1.06
CA TRP A 54 3.46 9.95 -0.23
C TRP A 54 4.79 10.67 -0.51
N GLY A 55 5.35 11.35 0.48
CA GLY A 55 6.60 12.10 0.32
C GLY A 55 7.87 11.25 0.32
N ARG A 56 7.81 9.94 0.63
CA ARG A 56 9.01 9.13 0.91
C ARG A 56 9.09 7.78 0.19
N ASP A 57 7.97 7.25 -0.30
CA ASP A 57 7.91 5.90 -0.88
C ASP A 57 7.63 5.93 -2.39
N ALA A 58 7.82 4.79 -3.05
CA ALA A 58 7.42 4.62 -4.45
C ALA A 58 5.90 4.80 -4.59
N HIS A 59 5.47 5.49 -5.65
CA HIS A 59 4.06 5.81 -5.86
C HIS A 59 3.18 4.56 -6.02
N GLU A 60 3.77 3.40 -6.33
CA GLU A 60 3.06 2.12 -6.41
C GLU A 60 2.71 1.53 -5.04
N ASN A 61 3.53 1.78 -4.02
CA ASN A 61 3.30 1.29 -2.65
C ASN A 61 2.13 2.01 -1.96
N ILE A 62 1.73 3.18 -2.47
CA ILE A 62 0.62 3.94 -1.91
C ILE A 62 -0.75 3.41 -2.34
N LEU A 63 -0.81 2.54 -3.35
CA LEU A 63 -2.07 2.00 -3.87
C LEU A 63 -2.82 1.15 -2.85
N THR A 64 -2.10 0.30 -2.11
CA THR A 64 -2.69 -0.56 -1.08
C THR A 64 -3.33 0.25 0.04
N PRO A 65 -2.61 1.15 0.75
CA PRO A 65 -3.19 1.87 1.87
C PRO A 65 -4.26 2.89 1.46
N LEU A 66 -4.14 3.54 0.29
CA LEU A 66 -5.10 4.58 -0.10
C LEU A 66 -6.28 4.07 -0.90
N PHE A 67 -6.07 3.08 -1.77
CA PHE A 67 -7.08 2.63 -2.72
C PHE A 67 -7.48 1.17 -2.51
N GLY A 68 -6.75 0.41 -1.67
CA GLY A 68 -7.00 -1.01 -1.41
C GLY A 68 -6.61 -1.91 -2.57
N ILE A 69 -5.64 -1.50 -3.40
CA ILE A 69 -5.19 -2.27 -4.57
C ILE A 69 -3.81 -2.84 -4.31
N VAL A 70 -3.71 -4.17 -4.25
CA VAL A 70 -2.42 -4.86 -4.25
C VAL A 70 -2.08 -5.25 -5.68
N ILE A 71 -0.87 -4.88 -6.10
CA ILE A 71 -0.41 -5.06 -7.47
C ILE A 71 0.90 -5.84 -7.56
N THR A 72 1.02 -6.60 -8.64
CA THR A 72 2.29 -7.19 -9.08
C THR A 72 2.61 -6.65 -10.47
N ARG A 73 3.86 -6.25 -10.67
CA ARG A 73 4.34 -5.73 -11.95
C ARG A 73 4.35 -6.84 -13.00
N LEU A 74 3.70 -6.63 -14.14
CA LEU A 74 3.62 -7.62 -15.22
C LEU A 74 4.83 -7.58 -16.15
N ASP A 75 5.42 -6.40 -16.35
CA ASP A 75 6.56 -6.21 -17.25
C ASP A 75 7.68 -5.40 -16.57
N PRO A 76 8.95 -5.82 -16.71
CA PRO A 76 10.11 -5.01 -16.33
C PRO A 76 10.33 -3.81 -17.26
N SER A 77 9.63 -3.77 -18.41
CA SER A 77 9.60 -2.62 -19.32
C SER A 77 9.07 -1.34 -18.66
N ARG A 78 9.37 -0.16 -19.22
CA ARG A 78 8.89 1.16 -18.74
C ARG A 78 7.36 1.32 -18.76
N LYS A 79 6.61 0.35 -19.29
CA LYS A 79 5.15 0.35 -19.28
C LYS A 79 4.68 0.02 -17.86
N ARG A 80 4.09 1.01 -17.18
CA ARG A 80 3.46 0.93 -15.85
C ARG A 80 2.22 0.04 -15.82
N ASN A 81 2.35 -1.21 -16.28
CA ASN A 81 1.29 -2.21 -16.34
C ASN A 81 1.42 -3.16 -15.15
N TYR A 82 0.32 -3.35 -14.44
CA TYR A 82 0.28 -4.11 -13.20
C TYR A 82 -0.92 -5.06 -13.20
N LEU A 83 -0.72 -6.27 -12.68
CA LEU A 83 -1.77 -7.20 -12.36
C LEU A 83 -2.30 -6.89 -10.97
N VAL A 84 -3.62 -6.74 -10.83
CA VAL A 84 -4.27 -6.68 -9.54
C VAL A 84 -4.27 -8.08 -8.94
N THR A 85 -3.48 -8.30 -7.90
CA THR A 85 -3.36 -9.60 -7.24
C THR A 85 -4.32 -9.76 -6.08
N ARG A 86 -4.68 -8.65 -5.41
CA ARG A 86 -5.63 -8.64 -4.31
C ARG A 86 -6.35 -7.30 -4.22
N ILE A 87 -7.62 -7.33 -3.82
CA ILE A 87 -8.38 -6.13 -3.45
C ILE A 87 -8.76 -6.20 -1.97
N VAL A 88 -8.55 -5.09 -1.25
CA VAL A 88 -9.01 -4.96 0.13
C VAL A 88 -10.52 -4.75 0.13
N ASN A 89 -11.27 -5.63 0.79
CA ASN A 89 -12.72 -5.54 0.88
C ASN A 89 -13.15 -4.23 1.56
N GLY A 90 -14.17 -3.56 1.00
CA GLY A 90 -14.65 -2.27 1.50
C GLY A 90 -13.76 -1.06 1.17
N SER A 91 -12.68 -1.26 0.40
CA SER A 91 -11.85 -0.16 -0.10
C SER A 91 -12.48 0.59 -1.28
N VAL A 92 -11.89 1.74 -1.63
CA VAL A 92 -12.26 2.52 -2.81
C VAL A 92 -12.26 1.67 -4.08
N ALA A 93 -11.26 0.81 -4.27
CA ALA A 93 -11.18 -0.07 -5.42
C ALA A 93 -12.28 -1.15 -5.44
N SER A 94 -12.61 -1.69 -4.26
CA SER A 94 -13.72 -2.64 -4.12
C SER A 94 -15.05 -2.01 -4.52
N THR A 95 -15.34 -0.80 -4.03
CA THR A 95 -16.55 -0.04 -4.39
C THR A 95 -16.58 0.36 -5.87
N ALA A 96 -15.40 0.65 -6.45
CA ALA A 96 -15.28 0.97 -7.87
C ALA A 96 -15.42 -0.25 -8.81
N GLY A 97 -15.56 -1.46 -8.26
CA GLY A 97 -15.74 -2.69 -9.03
C GLY A 97 -14.45 -3.26 -9.63
N ILE A 98 -13.28 -2.82 -9.16
CA ILE A 98 -11.99 -3.40 -9.55
C ILE A 98 -11.90 -4.79 -8.90
N SER A 99 -11.41 -5.76 -9.65
CA SER A 99 -11.36 -7.16 -9.23
C SER A 99 -9.96 -7.74 -9.36
N GLU A 100 -9.71 -8.79 -8.58
CA GLU A 100 -8.50 -9.60 -8.71
C GLU A 100 -8.41 -10.20 -10.12
N GLY A 101 -7.22 -10.19 -10.69
CA GLY A 101 -6.95 -10.60 -12.07
C GLY A 101 -7.18 -9.51 -13.13
N ASP A 102 -7.67 -8.33 -12.76
CA ASP A 102 -7.70 -7.18 -13.66
C ASP A 102 -6.28 -6.65 -13.91
N VAL A 103 -6.06 -6.05 -15.09
CA VAL A 103 -4.80 -5.38 -15.41
C VAL A 103 -5.02 -3.88 -15.37
N ILE A 104 -4.20 -3.16 -14.60
CA ILE A 104 -4.24 -1.71 -14.51
C ILE A 104 -2.97 -1.08 -15.06
N LYS A 105 -3.13 0.06 -15.73
CA LYS A 105 -2.05 0.95 -16.10
C LYS A 105 -2.16 2.24 -15.32
N ILE A 106 -1.17 2.52 -14.47
CA ILE A 106 -1.16 3.74 -13.65
C ILE A 106 -0.73 4.92 -14.51
N LYS A 107 -1.64 5.89 -14.73
CA LYS A 107 -1.32 7.15 -15.41
C LYS A 107 -0.71 8.16 -14.45
N SER A 108 -1.37 8.38 -13.32
CA SER A 108 -0.94 9.35 -12.32
C SER A 108 -1.50 9.03 -10.94
N VAL A 109 -0.72 9.37 -9.92
CA VAL A 109 -1.19 9.53 -8.54
C VAL A 109 -0.90 10.98 -8.17
N LYS A 110 -1.85 11.67 -7.54
CA LYS A 110 -1.68 13.07 -7.11
C LYS A 110 -2.33 13.28 -5.74
N TYR A 111 -1.77 14.19 -4.98
CA TYR A 111 -2.38 14.73 -3.77
C TYR A 111 -2.83 16.17 -4.05
N ASP A 112 -4.08 16.48 -3.76
CA ASP A 112 -4.63 17.83 -3.78
C ASP A 112 -4.65 18.38 -2.35
N GLU A 113 -3.76 19.34 -2.06
CA GLU A 113 -3.63 19.95 -0.74
C GLU A 113 -4.86 20.78 -0.35
N LYS A 114 -5.57 21.36 -1.33
CA LYS A 114 -6.74 22.22 -1.06
C LYS A 114 -7.92 21.39 -0.56
N TYR A 115 -8.09 20.19 -1.10
CA TYR A 115 -9.20 19.31 -0.74
C TYR A 115 -8.77 18.12 0.14
N GLU A 116 -7.48 18.00 0.45
CA GLU A 116 -6.88 16.90 1.21
C GLU A 116 -7.24 15.51 0.64
N VAL A 117 -7.23 15.39 -0.69
CA VAL A 117 -7.66 14.19 -1.43
C VAL A 117 -6.53 13.66 -2.32
N PHE A 118 -6.34 12.35 -2.27
CA PHE A 118 -5.55 11.61 -3.24
C PHE A 118 -6.40 11.20 -4.43
N SER A 119 -5.85 11.37 -5.64
CA SER A 119 -6.46 10.91 -6.89
C SER A 119 -5.55 9.91 -7.60
N LEU A 120 -6.14 8.81 -8.05
CA LEU A 120 -5.46 7.77 -8.83
C LEU A 120 -6.15 7.63 -10.18
N SER A 121 -5.44 7.99 -11.25
CA SER A 121 -5.90 7.84 -12.62
C SER A 121 -5.32 6.58 -13.23
N ILE A 122 -6.19 5.67 -13.68
CA ILE A 122 -5.80 4.37 -14.28
C ILE A 122 -6.53 4.10 -15.59
N ASP A 123 -5.89 3.30 -16.44
CA ASP A 123 -6.61 2.48 -17.42
C ASP A 123 -6.77 1.07 -16.86
N LEU A 124 -8.01 0.60 -16.77
CA LEU A 124 -8.38 -0.73 -16.32
C LEU A 124 -8.75 -1.59 -17.53
N LYS A 125 -8.09 -2.74 -17.67
CA LYS A 125 -8.49 -3.81 -18.57
C LYS A 125 -9.14 -4.92 -17.73
N SER A 126 -10.47 -4.92 -17.70
CA SER A 126 -11.22 -5.83 -16.83
C SER A 126 -11.38 -7.21 -17.43
N LYS A 127 -11.09 -8.26 -16.64
CA LYS A 127 -11.29 -9.65 -17.06
C LYS A 127 -12.79 -10.03 -17.08
N ARG A 128 -13.59 -9.47 -16.16
CA ARG A 128 -15.00 -9.85 -15.95
C ARG A 128 -15.96 -9.47 -17.08
N PHE A 129 -15.59 -8.51 -17.94
CA PHE A 129 -16.47 -7.98 -18.99
C PHE A 129 -15.95 -8.20 -20.41
N GLY A 130 -15.18 -9.26 -20.65
CA GLY A 130 -14.64 -9.55 -21.99
C GLY A 130 -13.58 -8.53 -22.44
N TYR A 131 -12.67 -8.14 -21.53
CA TYR A 131 -11.57 -7.19 -21.79
C TYR A 131 -12.01 -5.79 -22.18
N LEU A 132 -13.02 -5.26 -21.48
CA LEU A 132 -13.36 -3.85 -21.60
C LEU A 132 -12.24 -2.98 -21.02
N ASN A 133 -11.75 -2.04 -21.83
CA ASN A 133 -10.82 -1.01 -21.41
C ASN A 133 -11.60 0.20 -20.89
N LYS A 134 -11.39 0.59 -19.64
CA LYS A 134 -11.98 1.79 -19.02
C LYS A 134 -10.87 2.69 -18.52
N SER A 135 -10.97 3.99 -18.76
CA SER A 135 -10.20 4.97 -17.99
C SER A 135 -11.05 5.44 -16.80
N MET A 136 -10.47 5.47 -15.61
CA MET A 136 -11.17 5.96 -14.42
C MET A 136 -10.23 6.70 -13.47
N VAL A 137 -10.83 7.54 -12.63
CA VAL A 137 -10.16 8.26 -11.55
C VAL A 137 -10.80 7.84 -10.23
N LEU A 138 -9.97 7.33 -9.32
CA LEU A 138 -10.38 7.01 -7.96
C LEU A 138 -9.95 8.15 -7.03
N TYR A 139 -10.77 8.41 -6.02
CA TYR A 139 -10.49 9.42 -5.00
C TYR A 139 -10.45 8.77 -3.62
N SER A 140 -9.52 9.23 -2.79
CA SER A 140 -9.31 8.74 -1.44
C SER A 140 -8.94 9.91 -0.53
N TYR A 141 -9.61 10.03 0.62
CA TYR A 141 -9.35 11.11 1.58
C TYR A 141 -8.11 10.81 2.42
N ASN A 142 -7.40 11.86 2.83
CA ASN A 142 -6.15 11.73 3.61
C ASN A 142 -6.36 11.13 5.01
N GLU A 143 -7.57 11.20 5.57
CA GLU A 143 -7.91 10.72 6.92
C GLU A 143 -7.97 9.19 7.06
N ILE A 144 -7.66 8.42 6.01
CA ILE A 144 -7.62 6.96 6.09
C ILE A 144 -6.48 6.52 7.01
N ASN A 145 -6.86 5.96 8.16
CA ASN A 145 -5.94 5.40 9.16
C ASN A 145 -5.63 3.91 8.95
N THR A 146 -6.23 3.29 7.93
CA THR A 146 -6.13 1.85 7.67
C THR A 146 -4.85 1.53 6.89
N PHE A 147 -3.74 1.42 7.60
CA PHE A 147 -2.52 0.80 7.08
C PHE A 147 -2.52 -0.65 7.55
N ILE A 148 -2.64 -1.58 6.60
CA ILE A 148 -2.58 -3.03 6.85
C ILE A 148 -1.14 -3.49 6.67
#